data_AF-A0A817LCL2-F1
#
_entry.id   AF-A0A817LCL2-F1
#
_cell.length_a   1.000
_cell.length_b   1.000
_cell.length_c   1.000
_cell.angle_alpha   90.00
_cell.angle_beta   90.00
_cell.angle_gamma   90.00
#
_symmetry.space_group_name_H-M   'P 1'
#
loop_
_entity.id
_entity.type
_entity.pdbx_description
1 polymer ?
#
loop_
_entity_poly.entity_id
_entity_poly.type
_entity_poly.pdbx_seq_one_letter_code
_entity_poly.pdbx_strand_id
1 'polypeptide(L)'
;MQPNRVQRKIPLRHAYSHQLDSINNRCPHNRFGLLCEYSCSQCIFGTCNWRMRTCDCQSGFTGVFCNQTTMVERNIIDGIHRCQLCHKGNTASCHMEVDCPSNYYGRDCIHRCLCQHGGICDSRDGHCFCLSGFTGSRCESSCPPGTFGHMCLQKCQCTEDNVCHPRTECNSLPCNGNSKCLFEQQRKKSLISSCSEGYYGPPSCRQKCMCMNNAQCEPLSGRCLCHSGHAGRYCERSCERGWYGPGCIHRCNCLNGATCDSRTGACLCGMGITGKLCDQECPEGTFGRNCSEICQCKNGAQCNKMTGCCTCSIGFYGSTCQFDCRSFTYGFYCSQTCNCSTETSDGCDPKTGKCRCKPGFHGDQCETACPTGQWGDECLNKCDCNGNSCNSQTGICECPAGRTGVRCEEDCPTNTYGIGCKPCPCQSFQLCDVVTGECRCPPGWKGDACQFPLTANGPDMPERGDMYKKDA
;
A
#
# COMPACT_ATOMS: atom_id res chain seq x y z
N MET A 1 6.91 -26.46 44.19
CA MET A 1 6.68 -26.42 42.73
C MET A 1 6.48 -24.99 42.28
N GLN A 2 7.50 -24.37 41.69
CA GLN A 2 7.40 -23.14 40.89
C GLN A 2 8.43 -23.27 39.75
N PRO A 3 8.06 -23.00 38.48
CA PRO A 3 8.94 -23.20 37.35
C PRO A 3 9.86 -22.00 37.08
N ASN A 4 11.01 -22.35 36.49
CA ASN A 4 12.19 -21.56 36.20
C ASN A 4 11.95 -20.30 35.34
N ARG A 5 12.50 -19.17 35.78
CA ARG A 5 12.78 -18.00 34.93
C ARG A 5 14.16 -18.20 34.27
N VAL A 6 14.15 -18.52 32.98
CA VAL A 6 15.37 -18.53 32.14
C VAL A 6 15.87 -17.09 32.00
N GLN A 7 16.94 -16.74 32.72
CA GLN A 7 17.71 -15.53 32.44
C GLN A 7 18.40 -15.70 31.08
N ARG A 8 17.94 -14.98 30.06
CA ARG A 8 18.69 -14.84 28.80
C ARG A 8 19.98 -14.07 29.10
N LYS A 9 21.11 -14.77 29.03
CA LYS A 9 22.45 -14.19 29.05
C LYS A 9 22.57 -13.15 27.94
N ILE A 10 22.86 -11.92 28.31
CA ILE A 10 23.30 -10.85 27.41
C ILE A 10 24.72 -11.23 26.93
N PRO A 11 25.00 -11.34 25.63
CA PRO A 11 26.35 -11.61 25.16
C PRO A 11 27.25 -10.40 25.44
N LEU A 12 28.47 -10.70 25.91
CA LEU A 12 29.54 -9.75 26.22
C LEU A 12 29.78 -8.76 25.07
N ARG A 13 29.85 -7.47 25.43
CA ARG A 13 30.28 -6.36 24.56
C ARG A 13 31.63 -6.71 23.94
N HIS A 14 31.66 -6.93 22.63
CA HIS A 14 32.90 -6.77 21.87
C HIS A 14 33.15 -5.27 21.74
N ALA A 15 34.31 -4.84 22.25
CA ALA A 15 34.79 -3.48 22.11
C ALA A 15 35.11 -3.21 20.63
N TYR A 16 34.26 -2.46 19.95
CA TYR A 16 34.61 -1.79 18.70
C TYR A 16 34.69 -0.30 18.97
N SER A 17 35.93 0.19 19.04
CA SER A 17 36.26 1.61 19.06
C SER A 17 36.00 2.20 17.68
N HIS A 18 34.86 2.87 17.49
CA HIS A 18 34.69 3.81 16.38
C HIS A 18 34.31 5.17 16.96
N GLN A 19 35.29 6.08 16.97
CA GLN A 19 35.20 7.43 17.51
C GLN A 19 34.19 8.25 16.70
N LEU A 20 33.19 8.80 17.40
CA LEU A 20 32.45 9.96 16.93
C LEU A 20 33.44 11.12 16.73
N ASP A 21 33.25 11.94 15.69
CA ASP A 21 34.05 13.16 15.54
C ASP A 21 33.69 14.14 16.69
N SER A 22 34.66 14.36 17.59
CA SER A 22 34.52 15.07 18.86
C SER A 22 34.06 16.52 18.74
N ILE A 23 34.05 17.06 17.52
CA ILE A 23 33.69 18.46 17.25
C ILE A 23 32.21 18.58 16.81
N ASN A 24 31.58 17.53 16.28
CA ASN A 24 30.26 17.63 15.65
C ASN A 24 29.26 16.48 15.92
N ASN A 25 29.61 15.44 16.69
CA ASN A 25 28.74 14.26 16.90
C ASN A 25 28.22 13.65 15.57
N ARG A 26 29.10 13.59 14.56
CA ARG A 26 28.83 12.97 13.25
C ARG A 26 29.66 11.72 13.07
N CYS A 27 29.15 10.82 12.24
CA CYS A 27 29.89 9.64 11.83
C CYS A 27 30.97 9.98 10.80
N PRO A 28 32.03 9.16 10.70
CA PRO A 28 32.98 9.25 9.59
C PRO A 28 32.28 9.02 8.23
N HIS A 29 32.91 9.48 7.14
CA HIS A 29 32.36 9.37 5.78
C HIS A 29 31.84 7.95 5.47
N ASN A 30 30.66 7.89 4.83
CA ASN A 30 29.96 6.65 4.45
C ASN A 30 29.48 5.76 5.61
N ARG A 31 29.29 6.30 6.81
CA ARG A 31 28.69 5.58 7.95
C ARG A 31 27.55 6.33 8.60
N PHE A 32 26.65 5.61 9.27
CA PHE A 32 25.54 6.18 10.03
C PHE A 32 25.15 5.31 11.23
N GLY A 33 24.30 5.85 12.12
CA GLY A 33 23.80 5.18 13.33
C GLY A 33 24.32 5.84 14.62
N LEU A 34 23.75 5.45 15.76
CA LEU A 34 24.04 6.09 17.05
C LEU A 34 25.53 5.97 17.45
N LEU A 35 26.18 4.89 17.03
CA LEU A 35 27.62 4.63 17.21
C LEU A 35 28.35 4.42 15.87
N CYS A 36 27.79 4.89 14.76
CA CYS A 36 28.40 4.76 13.41
C CYS A 36 28.67 3.31 12.97
N GLU A 37 27.85 2.41 13.48
CA GLU A 37 27.94 0.97 13.30
C GLU A 37 27.47 0.48 11.91
N TYR A 38 26.79 1.35 11.14
CA TYR A 38 26.24 1.02 9.82
C TYR A 38 26.94 1.76 8.67
N SER A 39 27.04 1.12 7.51
CA SER A 39 27.59 1.70 6.27
C SER A 39 26.47 2.31 5.42
N CYS A 40 26.69 3.47 4.81
CA CYS A 40 25.72 4.12 3.92
C CYS A 40 25.34 3.26 2.70
N SER A 41 26.17 2.29 2.29
CA SER A 41 25.80 1.29 1.27
C SER A 41 24.66 0.37 1.69
N GLN A 42 24.32 0.34 2.98
CA GLN A 42 23.19 -0.42 3.52
C GLN A 42 21.85 0.33 3.40
N CYS A 43 21.84 1.59 2.93
CA CYS A 43 20.60 2.27 2.56
C CYS A 43 20.10 1.73 1.22
N ILE A 44 19.21 0.73 1.24
CA ILE A 44 18.76 0.02 0.03
C ILE A 44 17.86 0.92 -0.82
N PHE A 45 16.79 1.48 -0.24
CA PHE A 45 15.85 2.38 -0.94
C PHE A 45 15.80 3.76 -0.29
N GLY A 46 16.97 4.35 -0.05
CA GLY A 46 17.10 5.66 0.56
C GLY A 46 18.49 6.24 0.36
N THR A 47 18.66 7.52 0.72
CA THR A 47 19.94 8.21 0.68
C THR A 47 20.48 8.40 2.09
N CYS A 48 21.78 8.26 2.28
CA CYS A 48 22.39 8.54 3.58
C CYS A 48 22.31 10.05 3.88
N ASN A 49 21.62 10.45 4.95
CA ASN A 49 21.39 11.86 5.28
C ASN A 49 22.70 12.57 5.67
N TRP A 50 22.85 13.88 5.36
CA TRP A 50 23.97 14.76 5.75
C TRP A 50 24.20 14.88 7.28
N ARG A 51 23.23 14.48 8.10
CA ARG A 51 23.34 14.35 9.57
C ARG A 51 23.87 12.98 10.04
N MET A 52 24.03 12.02 9.13
CA MET A 52 24.65 10.69 9.33
C MET A 52 24.09 9.86 10.49
N ARG A 53 22.79 9.97 10.78
CA ARG A 53 22.12 9.18 11.84
C ARG A 53 21.20 8.07 11.32
N THR A 54 20.63 8.24 10.13
CA THR A 54 19.66 7.32 9.51
C THR A 54 19.74 7.43 7.98
N CYS A 55 19.20 6.45 7.26
CA CYS A 55 18.89 6.57 5.84
C CYS A 55 17.61 7.41 5.65
N ASP A 56 17.62 8.37 4.73
CA ASP A 56 16.42 9.08 4.24
C ASP A 56 15.75 8.19 3.19
N CYS A 57 14.68 7.50 3.58
CA CYS A 57 14.00 6.57 2.69
C CYS A 57 13.18 7.27 1.61
N GLN A 58 13.24 6.72 0.41
CA GLN A 58 12.38 7.14 -0.69
C GLN A 58 10.93 6.72 -0.43
N SER A 59 9.98 7.43 -1.01
CA SER A 59 8.54 7.22 -0.77
C SER A 59 8.13 5.76 -0.93
N GLY A 60 7.53 5.17 0.11
CA GLY A 60 7.08 3.78 0.13
C GLY A 60 8.00 2.80 0.86
N PHE A 61 9.23 3.22 1.18
CA PHE A 61 10.23 2.42 1.90
C PHE A 61 10.52 3.01 3.27
N THR A 62 10.81 2.14 4.24
CA THR A 62 11.01 2.50 5.64
C THR A 62 12.06 1.60 6.31
N GLY A 63 12.38 1.88 7.57
CA GLY A 63 13.37 1.15 8.36
C GLY A 63 14.77 1.75 8.30
N VAL A 64 15.66 1.30 9.18
CA VAL A 64 17.04 1.83 9.35
C VAL A 64 17.84 1.77 8.05
N PHE A 65 17.58 0.76 7.23
CA PHE A 65 18.23 0.49 5.95
C PHE A 65 17.35 0.81 4.73
N CYS A 66 16.16 1.40 4.94
CA CYS A 66 15.17 1.61 3.89
C CYS A 66 14.87 0.35 3.08
N ASN A 67 14.75 -0.80 3.74
CA ASN A 67 14.52 -2.09 3.09
C ASN A 67 13.17 -2.72 3.48
N GLN A 68 12.33 -1.98 4.20
CA GLN A 68 11.01 -2.41 4.62
C GLN A 68 9.95 -1.69 3.78
N THR A 69 9.07 -2.43 3.11
CA THR A 69 7.87 -1.90 2.45
C THR A 69 6.61 -2.17 3.29
N THR A 70 5.47 -1.69 2.81
CA THR A 70 4.41 -1.10 3.61
C THR A 70 3.06 -1.79 3.36
N MET A 71 2.22 -1.92 4.39
CA MET A 71 0.77 -2.16 4.22
C MET A 71 0.00 -0.87 4.47
N VAL A 72 -1.16 -0.71 3.82
CA VAL A 72 -1.96 0.52 3.86
C VAL A 72 -3.09 0.41 4.89
N GLU A 73 -3.07 1.27 5.91
CA GLU A 73 -4.10 1.39 6.94
C GLU A 73 -4.65 2.82 6.99
N ARG A 74 -5.85 2.99 7.54
CA ARG A 74 -6.50 4.30 7.69
C ARG A 74 -6.00 4.94 8.99
N ASN A 75 -5.32 6.09 8.91
CA ASN A 75 -5.02 6.94 10.07
C ASN A 75 -5.78 8.27 9.98
N ILE A 76 -6.16 8.80 11.14
CA ILE A 76 -6.68 10.16 11.28
C ILE A 76 -5.51 11.04 11.72
N ILE A 77 -5.00 11.88 10.81
CA ILE A 77 -4.04 12.94 11.15
C ILE A 77 -4.79 14.26 10.97
N ASP A 78 -4.86 15.07 12.02
CA ASP A 78 -5.50 16.39 12.01
C ASP A 78 -6.97 16.40 11.54
N GLY A 79 -7.73 15.36 11.90
CA GLY A 79 -9.15 15.23 11.50
C GLY A 79 -9.37 14.85 10.03
N ILE A 80 -8.30 14.51 9.29
CA ILE A 80 -8.35 14.09 7.89
C ILE A 80 -7.98 12.60 7.81
N HIS A 81 -8.89 11.79 7.27
CA HIS A 81 -8.64 10.37 7.02
C HIS A 81 -7.62 10.20 5.89
N ARG A 82 -6.45 9.59 6.16
CA ARG A 82 -5.43 9.28 5.15
C ARG A 82 -5.03 7.81 5.19
N CYS A 83 -4.85 7.24 4.01
CA CYS A 83 -4.20 5.95 3.81
C CYS A 83 -2.72 6.09 4.16
N GLN A 84 -2.30 5.59 5.32
CA GLN A 84 -0.94 5.65 5.83
C GLN A 84 -0.31 4.26 5.85
N LEU A 85 1.00 4.22 5.71
CA LEU A 85 1.80 3.02 5.57
C LEU A 85 2.29 2.55 6.95
N CYS A 86 1.98 1.31 7.37
CA CYS A 86 2.29 0.74 8.70
C CYS A 86 3.33 -0.42 8.62
N HIS A 87 4.13 -0.62 9.69
CA HIS A 87 5.32 -1.50 9.73
C HIS A 87 5.08 -2.92 10.30
N LYS A 88 5.75 -3.96 9.77
CA LYS A 88 5.96 -5.25 10.46
C LYS A 88 7.13 -5.12 11.46
N GLY A 89 6.85 -4.93 12.75
CA GLY A 89 7.86 -5.09 13.81
C GLY A 89 7.76 -4.16 15.00
N ASN A 90 6.96 -3.08 14.94
CA ASN A 90 6.67 -2.24 16.10
C ASN A 90 5.18 -2.37 16.46
N THR A 91 4.86 -3.37 17.28
CA THR A 91 3.53 -3.54 17.90
C THR A 91 3.13 -2.39 18.84
N ALA A 92 3.97 -1.37 18.99
CA ALA A 92 3.76 -0.22 19.89
C ALA A 92 3.59 1.15 19.17
N SER A 93 3.63 1.23 17.84
CA SER A 93 3.44 2.51 17.12
C SER A 93 2.35 2.47 16.02
N CYS A 94 1.62 1.36 15.91
CA CYS A 94 0.40 1.20 15.12
C CYS A 94 -0.76 0.73 16.01
N HIS A 95 -0.78 1.20 17.26
CA HIS A 95 -1.91 0.99 18.16
C HIS A 95 -2.09 2.29 18.93
N MET A 96 -3.09 3.06 18.55
CA MET A 96 -3.76 3.96 19.48
C MET A 96 -5.24 3.80 19.23
N GLU A 97 -5.94 3.47 20.31
CA GLU A 97 -7.37 3.18 20.43
C GLU A 97 -8.20 3.86 19.34
N VAL A 98 -8.52 3.11 18.28
CA VAL A 98 -9.46 3.57 17.27
C VAL A 98 -10.84 3.28 17.84
N ASP A 99 -11.54 4.31 18.28
CA ASP A 99 -12.98 4.20 18.44
C ASP A 99 -13.57 3.76 17.10
N CYS A 100 -14.06 2.51 17.06
CA CYS A 100 -14.63 1.96 15.85
C CYS A 100 -15.78 2.83 15.32
N PRO A 101 -15.93 2.93 13.99
CA PRO A 101 -17.08 3.57 13.38
C PRO A 101 -18.38 3.01 13.97
N SER A 102 -19.41 3.85 14.10
CA SER A 102 -20.69 3.44 14.72
C SER A 102 -21.17 2.09 14.17
N ASN A 103 -21.43 1.15 15.10
CA ASN A 103 -21.88 -0.22 14.86
C ASN A 103 -20.80 -1.27 14.52
N TYR A 104 -19.52 -1.00 14.76
CA TYR A 104 -18.45 -2.00 14.70
C TYR A 104 -17.64 -2.00 15.99
N TYR A 105 -17.00 -3.13 16.30
CA TYR A 105 -16.20 -3.29 17.51
C TYR A 105 -15.04 -4.28 17.33
N GLY A 106 -14.12 -4.29 18.29
CA GLY A 106 -12.98 -5.20 18.33
C GLY A 106 -11.79 -4.74 17.49
N ARG A 107 -10.74 -5.56 17.44
CA ARG A 107 -9.51 -5.23 16.71
C ARG A 107 -9.82 -5.04 15.22
N ASP A 108 -9.35 -3.94 14.64
CA ASP A 108 -9.56 -3.54 13.25
C ASP A 108 -11.04 -3.37 12.82
N CYS A 109 -11.97 -3.25 13.79
CA CYS A 109 -13.40 -3.06 13.57
C CYS A 109 -14.06 -4.11 12.66
N ILE A 110 -13.56 -5.35 12.70
CA ILE A 110 -14.05 -6.46 11.87
C ILE A 110 -15.36 -7.05 12.37
N HIS A 111 -15.70 -6.84 13.65
CA HIS A 111 -16.92 -7.37 14.25
C HIS A 111 -18.03 -6.33 14.19
N ARG A 112 -19.21 -6.75 13.73
CA ARG A 112 -20.39 -5.90 13.62
C ARG A 112 -21.17 -5.93 14.92
N CYS A 113 -21.50 -4.75 15.46
CA CYS A 113 -22.41 -4.61 16.59
C CYS A 113 -23.83 -4.98 16.19
N LEU A 114 -24.50 -5.71 17.08
CA LEU A 114 -25.83 -6.25 16.82
C LEU A 114 -26.91 -5.70 17.76
N CYS A 115 -26.69 -4.49 18.26
CA CYS A 115 -27.63 -3.78 19.12
C CYS A 115 -28.92 -3.45 18.37
N GLN A 116 -30.06 -3.78 18.97
CA GLN A 116 -31.38 -3.49 18.46
C GLN A 116 -31.93 -2.19 19.07
N HIS A 117 -33.06 -1.70 18.53
CA HIS A 117 -33.78 -0.54 19.07
C HIS A 117 -32.95 0.75 19.23
N GLY A 118 -31.87 0.89 18.45
CA GLY A 118 -30.99 2.06 18.48
C GLY A 118 -29.97 2.08 19.63
N GLY A 119 -29.74 0.93 20.29
CA GLY A 119 -28.71 0.79 21.32
C GLY A 119 -27.32 1.21 20.83
N ILE A 120 -26.56 1.88 21.70
CA ILE A 120 -25.22 2.40 21.42
C ILE A 120 -24.22 1.28 21.73
N CYS A 121 -23.37 0.95 20.78
CA CYS A 121 -22.39 -0.11 20.95
C CYS A 121 -21.05 0.43 21.48
N ASP A 122 -20.44 -0.25 22.45
CA ASP A 122 -19.05 -0.03 22.84
C ASP A 122 -18.11 -0.48 21.71
N SER A 123 -17.23 0.43 21.31
CA SER A 123 -16.28 0.24 20.20
C SER A 123 -15.22 -0.82 20.48
N ARG A 124 -14.98 -1.20 21.74
CA ARG A 124 -13.89 -2.11 22.13
C ARG A 124 -14.35 -3.55 22.23
N ASP A 125 -15.46 -3.79 22.91
CA ASP A 125 -15.93 -5.15 23.23
C ASP A 125 -17.30 -5.50 22.62
N GLY A 126 -17.98 -4.54 21.99
CA GLY A 126 -19.25 -4.77 21.30
C GLY A 126 -20.47 -4.76 22.22
N HIS A 127 -20.30 -4.35 23.48
CA HIS A 127 -21.39 -4.29 24.44
C HIS A 127 -22.44 -3.24 24.05
N CYS A 128 -23.73 -3.56 24.21
CA CYS A 128 -24.82 -2.66 23.85
C CYS A 128 -25.37 -1.88 25.04
N PHE A 129 -25.23 -0.56 25.02
CA PHE A 129 -25.90 0.37 25.92
C PHE A 129 -27.30 0.70 25.39
N CYS A 130 -28.33 0.25 26.10
CA CYS A 130 -29.71 0.37 25.65
C CYS A 130 -30.31 1.74 25.91
N LEU A 131 -30.95 2.30 24.87
CA LEU A 131 -31.76 3.51 24.98
C LEU A 131 -32.97 3.29 25.90
N SER A 132 -33.54 4.38 26.41
CA SER A 132 -34.64 4.30 27.37
C SER A 132 -35.81 3.44 26.87
N GLY A 133 -36.28 2.55 27.75
CA GLY A 133 -37.35 1.60 27.48
C GLY A 133 -36.91 0.20 27.04
N PHE A 134 -35.61 -0.06 26.92
CA PHE A 134 -35.07 -1.34 26.45
C PHE A 134 -33.93 -1.88 27.35
N THR A 135 -33.83 -3.20 27.41
CA THR A 135 -32.81 -3.95 28.15
C THR A 135 -32.45 -5.26 27.43
N GLY A 136 -31.50 -6.00 27.96
CA GLY A 136 -30.92 -7.20 27.35
C GLY A 136 -29.54 -6.93 26.73
N SER A 137 -28.82 -8.01 26.43
CA SER A 137 -27.43 -7.96 25.94
C SER A 137 -27.26 -7.24 24.60
N ARG A 138 -28.35 -7.14 23.83
CA ARG A 138 -28.46 -6.51 22.52
C ARG A 138 -29.65 -5.54 22.45
N CYS A 139 -30.21 -5.11 23.58
CA CYS A 139 -31.40 -4.26 23.63
C CYS A 139 -32.62 -4.86 22.91
N GLU A 140 -32.76 -6.18 23.03
CA GLU A 140 -33.79 -7.01 22.39
C GLU A 140 -35.12 -7.00 23.15
N SER A 141 -35.11 -6.61 24.43
CA SER A 141 -36.29 -6.66 25.31
C SER A 141 -36.74 -5.26 25.74
N SER A 142 -38.05 -5.06 25.93
CA SER A 142 -38.59 -3.87 26.59
C SER A 142 -38.39 -3.92 28.11
N CYS A 143 -38.43 -2.77 28.79
CA CYS A 143 -38.28 -2.75 30.25
C CYS A 143 -39.33 -3.62 30.96
N PRO A 144 -38.91 -4.38 31.99
CA PRO A 144 -39.85 -5.14 32.80
C PRO A 144 -40.83 -4.22 33.55
N PRO A 145 -42.04 -4.70 33.88
CA PRO A 145 -43.05 -3.91 34.57
C PRO A 145 -42.51 -3.24 35.83
N GLY A 146 -42.82 -1.95 36.02
CA GLY A 146 -42.36 -1.17 37.17
C GLY A 146 -40.98 -0.54 37.02
N THR A 147 -40.32 -0.66 35.86
CA THR A 147 -39.03 -0.01 35.57
C THR A 147 -39.07 0.81 34.28
N PHE A 148 -38.26 1.87 34.21
CA PHE A 148 -38.17 2.78 33.07
C PHE A 148 -36.75 3.36 32.89
N GLY A 149 -36.53 4.13 31.83
CA GLY A 149 -35.26 4.84 31.60
C GLY A 149 -34.20 3.98 30.91
N HIS A 150 -32.96 4.50 30.83
CA HIS A 150 -31.85 3.81 30.16
C HIS A 150 -31.50 2.51 30.87
N MET A 151 -31.32 1.43 30.11
CA MET A 151 -31.10 0.07 30.64
C MET A 151 -32.11 -0.38 31.72
N CYS A 152 -33.26 0.30 31.85
CA CYS A 152 -34.30 0.04 32.85
C CYS A 152 -33.83 0.12 34.31
N LEU A 153 -32.84 0.97 34.59
CA LEU A 153 -32.27 1.10 35.95
C LEU A 153 -33.15 1.90 36.92
N GLN A 154 -34.17 2.60 36.43
CA GLN A 154 -35.04 3.45 37.25
C GLN A 154 -36.35 2.71 37.58
N LYS A 155 -36.83 2.83 38.82
CA LYS A 155 -38.10 2.24 39.28
C LYS A 155 -39.22 3.27 39.21
N CYS A 156 -40.37 2.89 38.69
CA CYS A 156 -41.55 3.73 38.64
C CYS A 156 -42.12 3.97 40.05
N GLN A 157 -42.40 5.23 40.38
CA GLN A 157 -43.07 5.64 41.63
C GLN A 157 -44.45 6.27 41.32
N CYS A 158 -45.31 5.53 40.65
CA CYS A 158 -46.63 6.02 40.21
C CYS A 158 -47.66 5.99 41.36
N THR A 159 -48.50 7.03 41.46
CA THR A 159 -49.72 7.05 42.30
C THR A 159 -50.83 6.18 41.70
N GLU A 160 -51.85 5.82 42.50
CA GLU A 160 -52.77 4.67 42.26
C GLU A 160 -53.49 4.61 40.89
N ASP A 161 -53.55 5.70 40.11
CA ASP A 161 -54.20 5.75 38.78
C ASP A 161 -53.23 5.81 37.58
N ASN A 162 -51.92 5.89 37.81
CA ASN A 162 -50.92 6.10 36.75
C ASN A 162 -50.22 4.79 36.34
N VAL A 163 -50.14 4.54 35.02
CA VAL A 163 -49.46 3.37 34.45
C VAL A 163 -48.00 3.68 34.15
N CYS A 164 -47.10 2.81 34.62
CA CYS A 164 -45.65 2.90 34.40
C CYS A 164 -45.32 2.72 32.91
N HIS A 165 -44.82 3.77 32.27
CA HIS A 165 -44.41 3.77 30.88
C HIS A 165 -42.89 3.54 30.75
N PRO A 166 -42.43 2.54 29.96
CA PRO A 166 -41.02 2.12 29.90
C PRO A 166 -40.00 3.23 29.57
N ARG A 167 -40.44 4.33 28.92
CA ARG A 167 -39.57 5.44 28.49
C ARG A 167 -39.63 6.70 29.35
N THR A 168 -40.76 6.97 30.00
CA THR A 168 -41.11 8.32 30.49
C THR A 168 -41.65 8.32 31.92
N GLU A 169 -41.47 7.20 32.65
CA GLU A 169 -41.90 7.01 34.05
C GLU A 169 -43.40 6.78 34.21
N CYS A 170 -44.22 7.80 34.45
CA CYS A 170 -45.67 7.68 34.68
C CYS A 170 -46.43 8.57 33.68
N ASN A 171 -47.34 7.98 32.88
CA ASN A 171 -48.20 8.74 31.98
C ASN A 171 -49.56 9.04 32.64
N SER A 172 -50.11 10.23 32.39
CA SER A 172 -51.38 10.72 32.98
C SER A 172 -52.66 10.16 32.33
N LEU A 173 -52.58 9.23 31.38
CA LEU A 173 -53.73 8.66 30.65
C LEU A 173 -53.55 7.15 30.38
N PRO A 174 -54.62 6.34 30.49
CA PRO A 174 -54.55 4.91 30.24
C PRO A 174 -54.47 4.63 28.73
N CYS A 175 -53.28 4.22 28.27
CA CYS A 175 -53.08 3.67 26.94
C CYS A 175 -53.32 2.16 26.98
N ASN A 176 -54.21 1.63 26.14
CA ASN A 176 -54.33 0.18 25.99
C ASN A 176 -53.24 -0.35 25.04
N GLY A 177 -52.76 -1.57 25.30
CA GLY A 177 -51.44 -2.13 24.91
C GLY A 177 -51.02 -2.19 23.43
N ASN A 178 -51.63 -1.44 22.51
CA ASN A 178 -51.29 -1.37 21.07
C ASN A 178 -51.13 0.07 20.53
N SER A 179 -50.76 1.06 21.35
CA SER A 179 -50.26 2.38 20.91
C SER A 179 -51.20 3.24 20.04
N LYS A 180 -52.53 3.15 20.21
CA LYS A 180 -53.50 4.09 19.61
C LYS A 180 -54.20 4.90 20.70
N CYS A 181 -53.90 6.19 20.78
CA CYS A 181 -54.67 7.17 21.55
C CYS A 181 -55.93 7.55 20.73
N LEU A 182 -57.12 7.39 21.30
CA LEU A 182 -58.37 7.76 20.65
C LEU A 182 -58.61 9.27 20.76
N PHE A 183 -58.67 9.97 19.63
CA PHE A 183 -59.29 11.29 19.54
C PHE A 183 -60.02 11.40 18.21
N GLU A 184 -61.29 11.01 18.17
CA GLU A 184 -62.27 11.55 17.23
C GLU A 184 -63.64 11.54 17.91
N GLN A 185 -64.06 12.71 18.40
CA GLN A 185 -65.45 13.18 18.37
C GLN A 185 -65.52 14.53 19.09
N GLN A 186 -65.44 15.61 18.32
CA GLN A 186 -66.23 16.85 18.45
C GLN A 186 -65.67 17.92 17.49
N ARG A 187 -66.13 17.91 16.24
CA ARG A 187 -66.14 19.11 15.39
C ARG A 187 -67.58 19.58 15.25
N LYS A 188 -68.05 20.39 16.21
CA LYS A 188 -69.17 21.31 15.97
C LYS A 188 -68.58 22.63 15.48
N LYS A 189 -68.91 22.95 14.22
CA LYS A 189 -68.68 24.24 13.55
C LYS A 189 -69.04 25.40 14.48
N SER A 190 -68.07 26.27 14.75
CA SER A 190 -68.33 27.65 15.14
C SER A 190 -67.27 28.54 14.50
N LEU A 191 -67.72 29.51 13.71
CA LEU A 191 -66.92 30.62 13.20
C LEU A 191 -66.38 31.38 14.40
N ILE A 192 -65.10 31.20 14.70
CA ILE A 192 -64.41 31.86 15.80
C ILE A 192 -63.27 32.66 15.18
N SER A 193 -63.29 33.97 15.43
CA SER A 193 -62.36 34.97 14.92
C SER A 193 -60.90 34.53 15.07
N SER A 194 -60.16 34.50 13.97
CA SER A 194 -58.72 34.23 13.97
C SER A 194 -57.98 35.32 14.76
N CYS A 195 -57.18 34.91 15.73
CA CYS A 195 -56.25 35.81 16.43
C CYS A 195 -55.08 36.22 15.51
N SER A 196 -54.43 37.34 15.82
CA SER A 196 -53.21 37.78 15.14
C SER A 196 -52.04 36.81 15.43
N GLU A 197 -51.05 36.78 14.54
CA GLU A 197 -49.91 35.86 14.64
C GLU A 197 -49.22 35.95 16.01
N GLY A 198 -49.00 34.79 16.65
CA GLY A 198 -48.41 34.69 17.98
C GLY A 198 -49.39 34.81 19.16
N TYR A 199 -50.71 34.91 18.93
CA TYR A 199 -51.74 34.95 19.96
C TYR A 199 -52.85 33.93 19.74
N TYR A 200 -53.49 33.46 20.82
CA TYR A 200 -54.56 32.46 20.79
C TYR A 200 -55.63 32.66 21.89
N GLY A 201 -56.67 31.83 21.86
CA GLY A 201 -57.78 31.87 22.82
C GLY A 201 -58.86 32.90 22.44
N PRO A 202 -59.49 32.76 21.26
CA PRO A 202 -60.59 33.61 20.85
C PRO A 202 -61.83 33.43 21.75
N PRO A 203 -62.73 34.44 21.81
CA PRO A 203 -62.71 35.69 21.01
C PRO A 203 -61.73 36.74 21.53
N SER A 204 -61.14 36.56 22.73
CA SER A 204 -60.36 37.60 23.40
C SER A 204 -58.89 37.68 22.96
N CYS A 205 -58.31 36.62 22.40
CA CYS A 205 -56.94 36.58 21.83
C CYS A 205 -55.83 37.16 22.73
N ARG A 206 -55.95 36.99 24.06
CA ARG A 206 -55.01 37.57 25.03
C ARG A 206 -53.84 36.65 25.37
N GLN A 207 -53.90 35.37 24.98
CA GLN A 207 -52.88 34.39 25.36
C GLN A 207 -51.77 34.39 24.30
N LYS A 208 -50.53 34.62 24.71
CA LYS A 208 -49.36 34.63 23.81
C LYS A 208 -48.87 33.20 23.58
N CYS A 209 -48.58 32.86 22.33
CA CYS A 209 -47.96 31.59 21.98
C CYS A 209 -46.48 31.58 22.38
N MET A 210 -46.02 30.44 22.91
CA MET A 210 -44.64 30.23 23.36
C MET A 210 -43.83 29.35 22.40
N CYS A 211 -44.26 29.24 21.14
CA CYS A 211 -43.65 28.37 20.15
C CYS A 211 -42.21 28.79 19.81
N MET A 212 -41.29 27.82 19.80
CA MET A 212 -39.88 27.96 19.42
C MET A 212 -39.63 27.45 17.99
N ASN A 213 -38.40 27.64 17.49
CA ASN A 213 -37.96 27.17 16.16
C ASN A 213 -38.92 27.60 15.02
N ASN A 214 -39.42 28.83 15.10
CA ASN A 214 -40.39 29.44 14.17
C ASN A 214 -41.64 28.58 13.93
N ALA A 215 -42.06 27.76 14.88
CA ALA A 215 -43.25 26.92 14.75
C ALA A 215 -44.53 27.76 14.68
N GLN A 216 -45.47 27.32 13.83
CA GLN A 216 -46.74 28.01 13.62
C GLN A 216 -47.66 27.78 14.82
N CYS A 217 -48.26 28.84 15.36
CA CYS A 217 -49.20 28.73 16.46
C CYS A 217 -50.63 28.59 15.96
N GLU A 218 -51.39 27.63 16.50
CA GLU A 218 -52.81 27.49 16.22
C GLU A 218 -53.62 28.57 16.97
N PRO A 219 -54.37 29.45 16.27
CA PRO A 219 -55.06 30.58 16.89
C PRO A 219 -56.16 30.19 17.89
N LEU A 220 -56.71 28.98 17.80
CA LEU A 220 -57.80 28.51 18.67
C LEU A 220 -57.27 28.00 20.02
N SER A 221 -56.29 27.09 19.99
CA SER A 221 -55.82 26.35 21.18
C SER A 221 -54.47 26.81 21.71
N GLY A 222 -53.71 27.59 20.93
CA GLY A 222 -52.33 27.97 21.27
C GLY A 222 -51.31 26.85 21.06
N ARG A 223 -51.73 25.74 20.45
CA ARG A 223 -50.85 24.62 20.14
C ARG A 223 -49.82 25.03 19.09
N CYS A 224 -48.57 24.63 19.31
CA CYS A 224 -47.50 24.80 18.34
C CYS A 224 -47.51 23.67 17.31
N LEU A 225 -47.57 24.02 16.04
CA LEU A 225 -47.36 23.14 14.89
C LEU A 225 -45.88 23.18 14.52
N CYS A 226 -45.15 22.15 14.96
CA CYS A 226 -43.71 22.10 14.79
C CYS A 226 -43.32 21.93 13.33
N HIS A 227 -42.30 22.69 12.90
CA HIS A 227 -41.62 22.44 11.65
C HIS A 227 -40.89 21.10 11.68
N SER A 228 -40.66 20.53 10.49
CA SER A 228 -39.97 19.25 10.33
C SER A 228 -38.59 19.27 10.97
N GLY A 229 -38.28 18.26 11.79
CA GLY A 229 -37.04 18.19 12.56
C GLY A 229 -37.16 18.59 14.03
N HIS A 230 -38.33 19.06 14.46
CA HIS A 230 -38.59 19.49 15.84
C HIS A 230 -39.86 18.88 16.45
N ALA A 231 -39.86 18.72 17.77
CA ALA A 231 -40.94 18.22 18.60
C ALA A 231 -40.94 18.89 19.98
N GLY A 232 -41.94 18.55 20.80
CA GLY A 232 -42.16 19.17 22.12
C GLY A 232 -43.41 20.04 22.12
N ARG A 233 -43.84 20.45 23.32
CA ARG A 233 -45.06 21.25 23.49
C ARG A 233 -44.93 22.63 22.83
N TYR A 234 -43.71 23.15 22.81
CA TYR A 234 -43.34 24.43 22.24
C TYR A 234 -42.38 24.26 21.05
N CYS A 235 -42.21 23.04 20.53
CA CYS A 235 -41.27 22.72 19.46
C CYS A 235 -39.80 23.00 19.82
N GLU A 236 -39.47 22.90 21.10
CA GLU A 236 -38.18 23.24 21.70
C GLU A 236 -37.12 22.14 21.53
N ARG A 237 -37.52 20.90 21.22
CA ARG A 237 -36.62 19.75 21.06
C ARG A 237 -36.40 19.44 19.59
N SER A 238 -35.18 19.13 19.21
CA SER A 238 -34.88 18.51 17.91
C SER A 238 -35.25 17.02 17.91
N CYS A 239 -35.51 16.45 16.74
CA CYS A 239 -35.77 15.01 16.64
C CYS A 239 -34.57 14.19 17.12
N GLU A 240 -34.87 13.14 17.89
CA GLU A 240 -33.90 12.15 18.29
C GLU A 240 -33.47 11.29 17.09
N ARG A 241 -32.30 10.66 17.19
CA ARG A 241 -31.78 9.78 16.13
C ARG A 241 -32.80 8.70 15.78
N GLY A 242 -33.07 8.54 14.48
CA GLY A 242 -34.01 7.56 13.95
C GLY A 242 -35.45 8.07 13.78
N TRP A 243 -35.71 9.35 14.04
CA TRP A 243 -37.02 9.98 13.85
C TRP A 243 -36.91 11.27 13.02
N TYR A 244 -37.96 11.57 12.27
CA TYR A 244 -38.00 12.73 11.39
C TYR A 244 -39.40 13.31 11.19
N GLY A 245 -39.46 14.47 10.53
CA GLY A 245 -40.69 15.16 10.17
C GLY A 245 -41.24 16.05 11.30
N PRO A 246 -42.41 16.67 11.09
CA PRO A 246 -42.99 17.60 12.06
C PRO A 246 -43.48 16.84 13.29
N GLY A 247 -43.02 17.24 14.48
CA GLY A 247 -43.32 16.53 15.72
C GLY A 247 -42.58 15.19 15.88
N CYS A 248 -41.63 14.88 14.98
CA CYS A 248 -40.80 13.66 15.02
C CYS A 248 -41.61 12.35 15.09
N ILE A 249 -42.75 12.32 14.40
CA ILE A 249 -43.69 11.19 14.44
C ILE A 249 -43.34 10.07 13.45
N HIS A 250 -42.42 10.31 12.52
CA HIS A 250 -42.02 9.33 11.51
C HIS A 250 -40.71 8.66 11.89
N ARG A 251 -40.67 7.33 11.81
CA ARG A 251 -39.47 6.54 12.05
C ARG A 251 -38.68 6.37 10.75
N CYS A 252 -37.36 6.44 10.86
CA CYS A 252 -36.48 6.22 9.73
C CYS A 252 -36.35 4.74 9.38
N ASN A 253 -36.36 4.44 8.08
CA ASN A 253 -36.30 3.08 7.53
C ASN A 253 -34.90 2.71 7.02
N CYS A 254 -33.86 3.40 7.50
CA CYS A 254 -32.49 3.18 7.05
C CYS A 254 -31.94 1.84 7.57
N LEU A 255 -31.23 1.13 6.70
CA LEU A 255 -30.60 -0.15 6.99
C LEU A 255 -29.13 0.04 7.37
N ASN A 256 -28.48 -1.04 7.79
CA ASN A 256 -27.05 -1.07 8.16
C ASN A 256 -26.62 -0.05 9.22
N GLY A 257 -27.54 0.30 10.13
CA GLY A 257 -27.26 1.22 11.24
C GLY A 257 -27.06 2.67 10.81
N ALA A 258 -27.48 3.03 9.59
CA ALA A 258 -27.45 4.39 9.09
C ALA A 258 -28.45 5.29 9.83
N THR A 259 -28.07 6.55 10.02
CA THR A 259 -28.97 7.59 10.54
C THR A 259 -29.73 8.23 9.39
N CYS A 260 -30.67 9.11 9.72
CA CYS A 260 -31.46 9.85 8.75
C CYS A 260 -31.46 11.33 9.09
N ASP A 261 -31.68 12.17 8.08
CA ASP A 261 -31.94 13.58 8.24
C ASP A 261 -33.27 13.78 8.99
N SER A 262 -33.24 14.54 10.10
CA SER A 262 -34.40 14.74 10.98
C SER A 262 -35.54 15.53 10.33
N ARG A 263 -35.27 16.24 9.23
CA ARG A 263 -36.28 17.04 8.53
C ARG A 263 -36.98 16.23 7.43
N THR A 264 -36.21 15.48 6.66
CA THR A 264 -36.67 14.83 5.42
C THR A 264 -36.81 13.31 5.55
N GLY A 265 -36.12 12.69 6.51
CA GLY A 265 -36.05 11.24 6.67
C GLY A 265 -35.10 10.54 5.69
N ALA A 266 -34.37 11.30 4.87
CA ALA A 266 -33.38 10.76 3.94
C ALA A 266 -32.24 10.09 4.70
N CYS A 267 -31.84 8.89 4.28
CA CYS A 267 -30.79 8.14 4.94
C CYS A 267 -29.40 8.72 4.67
N LEU A 268 -28.59 8.78 5.72
CA LEU A 268 -27.20 9.19 5.72
C LEU A 268 -26.36 7.93 5.88
N CYS A 269 -25.92 7.36 4.77
CA CYS A 269 -25.23 6.07 4.78
C CYS A 269 -23.83 6.19 5.40
N GLY A 270 -23.40 5.08 6.01
CA GLY A 270 -22.06 4.94 6.55
C GLY A 270 -20.99 4.83 5.47
N MET A 271 -19.76 4.51 5.88
CA MET A 271 -18.65 4.32 4.94
C MET A 271 -18.79 2.99 4.19
N GLY A 272 -18.57 2.99 2.87
CA GLY A 272 -18.60 1.77 2.06
C GLY A 272 -19.99 1.31 1.63
N ILE A 273 -21.04 2.06 1.99
CA ILE A 273 -22.43 1.75 1.66
C ILE A 273 -23.16 2.97 1.11
N THR A 274 -24.13 2.72 0.24
CA THR A 274 -24.96 3.72 -0.45
C THR A 274 -26.37 3.16 -0.71
N GLY A 275 -27.16 3.90 -1.47
CA GLY A 275 -28.56 3.60 -1.77
C GLY A 275 -29.51 4.38 -0.87
N LYS A 276 -30.77 4.47 -1.29
CA LYS A 276 -31.81 5.25 -0.57
C LYS A 276 -32.01 4.78 0.87
N LEU A 277 -31.81 3.48 1.12
CA LEU A 277 -31.93 2.85 2.43
C LEU A 277 -30.59 2.38 3.01
N CYS A 278 -29.46 2.70 2.36
CA CYS A 278 -28.12 2.26 2.77
C CYS A 278 -27.93 0.74 2.76
N ASP A 279 -28.54 0.08 1.77
CA ASP A 279 -28.59 -1.37 1.56
C ASP A 279 -27.61 -1.86 0.50
N GLN A 280 -26.93 -0.96 -0.20
CA GLN A 280 -26.03 -1.28 -1.29
C GLN A 280 -24.58 -1.00 -0.88
N GLU A 281 -23.65 -1.85 -1.31
CA GLU A 281 -22.22 -1.53 -1.22
C GLU A 281 -21.84 -0.42 -2.21
N CYS A 282 -20.72 0.26 -1.97
CA CYS A 282 -20.19 1.19 -2.95
C CYS A 282 -19.95 0.50 -4.31
N PRO A 283 -20.33 1.16 -5.42
CA PRO A 283 -19.90 0.77 -6.75
C PRO A 283 -18.37 0.73 -6.85
N GLU A 284 -17.85 -0.12 -7.74
CA GLU A 284 -16.43 -0.17 -8.05
C GLU A 284 -15.86 1.21 -8.40
N GLY A 285 -14.70 1.53 -7.83
CA GLY A 285 -14.04 2.82 -8.02
C GLY A 285 -14.53 3.96 -7.13
N THR A 286 -15.47 3.71 -6.21
CA THR A 286 -15.95 4.72 -5.24
C THR A 286 -15.78 4.28 -3.79
N PHE A 287 -15.64 5.23 -2.87
CA PHE A 287 -15.47 4.93 -1.45
C PHE A 287 -16.03 6.01 -0.52
N GLY A 288 -15.98 5.73 0.78
CA GLY A 288 -16.30 6.71 1.82
C GLY A 288 -17.79 6.77 2.12
N ARG A 289 -18.23 7.88 2.73
CA ARG A 289 -19.63 8.07 3.14
C ARG A 289 -20.49 8.32 1.91
N ASN A 290 -21.62 7.61 1.78
CA ASN A 290 -22.48 7.64 0.60
C ASN A 290 -21.76 7.33 -0.73
N CYS A 291 -20.52 6.81 -0.68
CA CYS A 291 -19.67 6.57 -1.85
C CYS A 291 -19.40 7.81 -2.70
N SER A 292 -19.32 8.98 -2.06
CA SER A 292 -19.10 10.26 -2.74
C SER A 292 -17.66 10.49 -3.20
N GLU A 293 -16.71 9.68 -2.73
CA GLU A 293 -15.29 9.82 -3.06
C GLU A 293 -14.88 8.84 -4.16
N ILE A 294 -13.92 9.23 -5.00
CA ILE A 294 -13.42 8.45 -6.14
C ILE A 294 -12.06 7.85 -5.80
N CYS A 295 -11.91 6.54 -6.02
CA CYS A 295 -10.66 5.81 -5.83
C CYS A 295 -9.60 6.26 -6.85
N GLN A 296 -8.37 6.48 -6.36
CA GLN A 296 -7.24 6.90 -7.20
C GLN A 296 -6.26 5.76 -7.53
N CYS A 297 -6.67 4.51 -7.26
CA CYS A 297 -5.85 3.32 -7.46
C CYS A 297 -5.50 3.12 -8.94
N LYS A 298 -4.23 2.83 -9.22
CA LYS A 298 -3.69 2.57 -10.57
C LYS A 298 -3.32 1.11 -10.76
N ASN A 299 -2.98 0.73 -11.99
CA ASN A 299 -2.37 -0.57 -12.30
C ASN A 299 -3.21 -1.79 -11.85
N GLY A 300 -4.53 -1.68 -11.98
CA GLY A 300 -5.48 -2.73 -11.61
C GLY A 300 -5.56 -3.00 -10.10
N ALA A 301 -5.07 -2.09 -9.27
CA ALA A 301 -5.15 -2.21 -7.83
C ALA A 301 -6.61 -2.15 -7.32
N GLN A 302 -6.89 -2.96 -6.31
CA GLN A 302 -8.21 -3.02 -5.70
C GLN A 302 -8.38 -1.85 -4.73
N CYS A 303 -9.52 -1.18 -4.80
CA CYS A 303 -9.84 -0.10 -3.88
C CYS A 303 -10.75 -0.59 -2.76
N ASN A 304 -10.40 -0.27 -1.52
CA ASN A 304 -11.28 -0.53 -0.39
C ASN A 304 -12.46 0.47 -0.38
N LYS A 305 -13.67 -0.03 -0.55
CA LYS A 305 -14.93 0.75 -0.59
C LYS A 305 -15.18 1.61 0.65
N MET A 306 -14.64 1.23 1.81
CA MET A 306 -14.81 2.02 3.03
C MET A 306 -13.74 3.10 3.17
N THR A 307 -12.49 2.80 2.81
CA THR A 307 -11.31 3.61 3.16
C THR A 307 -10.71 4.40 2.00
N GLY A 308 -10.90 3.94 0.75
CA GLY A 308 -10.24 4.45 -0.44
C GLY A 308 -8.80 3.95 -0.62
N CYS A 309 -8.31 3.08 0.26
CA CYS A 309 -6.95 2.58 0.22
C CYS A 309 -6.78 1.50 -0.84
N CYS A 310 -5.62 1.51 -1.48
CA CYS A 310 -5.31 0.63 -2.61
C CYS A 310 -4.54 -0.61 -2.18
N THR A 311 -5.04 -1.77 -2.57
CA THR A 311 -4.32 -3.04 -2.53
C THR A 311 -3.66 -3.27 -3.88
N CYS A 312 -2.33 -3.15 -3.92
CA CYS A 312 -1.59 -3.22 -5.18
C CYS A 312 -1.56 -4.64 -5.74
N SER A 313 -1.72 -4.72 -7.05
CA SER A 313 -1.34 -5.91 -7.82
C SER A 313 0.14 -6.20 -7.64
N ILE A 314 0.51 -7.48 -7.76
CA ILE A 314 1.90 -7.93 -7.68
C ILE A 314 2.73 -7.20 -8.73
N GLY A 315 3.92 -6.72 -8.33
CA GLY A 315 4.81 -5.96 -9.21
C GLY A 315 4.67 -4.43 -9.10
N PHE A 316 3.78 -3.93 -8.24
CA PHE A 316 3.55 -2.50 -8.04
C PHE A 316 3.58 -2.12 -6.56
N TYR A 317 3.88 -0.85 -6.27
CA TYR A 317 3.89 -0.27 -4.93
C TYR A 317 3.49 1.22 -4.92
N GLY A 318 3.35 1.77 -3.71
CA GLY A 318 2.91 3.15 -3.46
C GLY A 318 1.47 3.23 -2.96
N SER A 319 1.06 4.38 -2.42
CA SER A 319 -0.27 4.58 -1.84
C SER A 319 -1.42 4.46 -2.85
N THR A 320 -1.14 4.71 -4.13
CA THR A 320 -2.07 4.54 -5.25
C THR A 320 -1.62 3.45 -6.23
N CYS A 321 -0.61 2.65 -5.87
CA CYS A 321 -0.02 1.62 -6.73
C CYS A 321 0.54 2.18 -8.04
N GLN A 322 1.07 3.40 -7.99
CA GLN A 322 1.51 4.14 -9.16
C GLN A 322 2.92 3.78 -9.63
N PHE A 323 3.69 3.03 -8.85
CA PHE A 323 5.09 2.73 -9.14
C PHE A 323 5.28 1.24 -9.39
N ASP A 324 6.00 0.90 -10.45
CA ASP A 324 6.50 -0.46 -10.71
C ASP A 324 7.61 -0.85 -9.74
N CYS A 325 7.77 -2.15 -9.50
CA CYS A 325 8.94 -2.63 -8.75
C CYS A 325 10.23 -2.25 -9.47
N ARG A 326 11.19 -1.80 -8.67
CA ARG A 326 12.53 -1.50 -9.16
C ARG A 326 13.26 -2.79 -9.48
N SER A 327 14.30 -2.67 -10.30
CA SER A 327 15.24 -3.77 -10.52
C SER A 327 15.69 -4.37 -9.20
N PHE A 328 15.78 -5.69 -9.17
CA PHE A 328 16.12 -6.50 -7.99
C PHE A 328 15.02 -6.60 -6.91
N THR A 329 13.79 -6.15 -7.19
CA THR A 329 12.63 -6.36 -6.30
C THR A 329 11.44 -6.95 -7.01
N TYR A 330 10.62 -7.70 -6.27
CA TYR A 330 9.42 -8.33 -6.80
C TYR A 330 8.35 -8.57 -5.71
N GLY A 331 7.18 -9.04 -6.15
CA GLY A 331 6.11 -9.47 -5.26
C GLY A 331 5.10 -8.36 -4.91
N PHE A 332 4.28 -8.60 -3.89
CA PHE A 332 3.34 -7.60 -3.38
C PHE A 332 4.09 -6.42 -2.77
N TYR A 333 3.73 -5.20 -3.19
CA TYR A 333 4.38 -3.96 -2.74
C TYR A 333 5.91 -3.99 -2.85
N CYS A 334 6.45 -4.78 -3.79
CA CYS A 334 7.89 -4.94 -4.01
C CYS A 334 8.66 -5.29 -2.73
N SER A 335 8.04 -6.06 -1.83
CA SER A 335 8.59 -6.36 -0.50
C SER A 335 9.66 -7.44 -0.50
N GLN A 336 9.91 -8.07 -1.65
CA GLN A 336 10.87 -9.15 -1.78
C GLN A 336 12.03 -8.70 -2.66
N THR A 337 13.23 -9.05 -2.25
CA THR A 337 14.45 -8.89 -3.06
C THR A 337 14.73 -10.22 -3.75
N CYS A 338 15.01 -10.18 -5.04
CA CYS A 338 15.37 -11.38 -5.79
C CYS A 338 16.86 -11.67 -5.65
N ASN A 339 17.20 -12.97 -5.61
CA ASN A 339 18.57 -13.44 -5.40
C ASN A 339 19.30 -13.60 -6.75
N CYS A 340 19.59 -12.48 -7.40
CA CYS A 340 20.25 -12.44 -8.70
C CYS A 340 21.65 -11.86 -8.57
N SER A 341 22.60 -12.37 -9.35
CA SER A 341 23.94 -11.81 -9.49
C SER A 341 23.87 -10.40 -10.09
N THR A 342 24.24 -9.37 -9.33
CA THR A 342 24.09 -7.96 -9.76
C THR A 342 24.96 -7.58 -10.95
N GLU A 343 26.06 -8.30 -11.18
CA GLU A 343 26.99 -8.02 -12.28
C GLU A 343 26.51 -8.60 -13.62
N THR A 344 25.87 -9.78 -13.56
CA THR A 344 25.50 -10.61 -14.72
C THR A 344 23.99 -10.66 -14.96
N SER A 345 23.20 -9.87 -14.23
CA SER A 345 21.76 -9.72 -14.43
C SER A 345 21.34 -8.25 -14.49
N ASP A 346 20.18 -8.00 -15.09
CA ASP A 346 19.52 -6.69 -15.14
C ASP A 346 18.39 -6.57 -14.09
N GLY A 347 18.45 -7.41 -13.06
CA GLY A 347 17.41 -7.56 -12.04
C GLY A 347 16.55 -8.79 -12.27
N CYS A 348 15.29 -8.72 -11.85
CA CYS A 348 14.36 -9.83 -11.98
C CYS A 348 12.98 -9.35 -12.45
N ASP A 349 12.17 -10.32 -12.86
CA ASP A 349 10.75 -10.10 -13.13
C ASP A 349 10.03 -9.62 -11.86
N PRO A 350 9.29 -8.50 -11.93
CA PRO A 350 8.70 -7.85 -10.76
C PRO A 350 7.54 -8.64 -10.14
N LYS A 351 7.01 -9.66 -10.83
CA LYS A 351 5.91 -10.50 -10.31
C LYS A 351 6.43 -11.78 -9.68
N THR A 352 7.33 -12.45 -10.37
CA THR A 352 7.78 -13.82 -10.06
C THR A 352 9.12 -13.85 -9.34
N GLY A 353 9.95 -12.81 -9.50
CA GLY A 353 11.30 -12.78 -8.94
C GLY A 353 12.33 -13.56 -9.77
N LYS A 354 11.96 -14.12 -10.93
CA LYS A 354 12.90 -14.80 -11.83
C LYS A 354 13.94 -13.81 -12.34
N CYS A 355 15.22 -14.14 -12.21
CA CYS A 355 16.32 -13.30 -12.68
C CYS A 355 16.29 -13.14 -14.20
N ARG A 356 16.63 -11.93 -14.66
CA ARG A 356 16.80 -11.60 -16.08
C ARG A 356 18.29 -11.50 -16.35
N CYS A 357 18.85 -12.55 -16.94
CA CYS A 357 20.28 -12.65 -17.18
C CYS A 357 20.72 -11.74 -18.33
N LYS A 358 21.90 -11.16 -18.20
CA LYS A 358 22.53 -10.46 -19.32
C LYS A 358 22.95 -11.49 -20.39
N PRO A 359 23.00 -11.10 -21.68
CA PRO A 359 23.50 -11.98 -22.72
C PRO A 359 24.84 -12.60 -22.37
N GLY A 360 25.00 -13.89 -22.63
CA GLY A 360 26.20 -14.65 -22.27
C GLY A 360 26.18 -15.28 -20.88
N PHE A 361 25.09 -15.13 -20.12
CA PHE A 361 24.89 -15.75 -18.82
C PHE A 361 23.53 -16.45 -18.71
N HIS A 362 23.46 -17.47 -17.88
CA HIS A 362 22.26 -18.24 -17.58
C HIS A 362 22.30 -18.81 -16.15
N GLY A 363 21.22 -19.50 -15.77
CA GLY A 363 21.03 -20.07 -14.43
C GLY A 363 20.02 -19.26 -13.62
N ASP A 364 19.56 -19.84 -12.51
CA ASP A 364 18.49 -19.23 -11.71
C ASP A 364 18.89 -17.89 -11.10
N GLN A 365 20.19 -17.66 -10.86
CA GLN A 365 20.77 -16.43 -10.32
C GLN A 365 21.69 -15.72 -11.32
N CYS A 366 21.72 -16.16 -12.58
CA CYS A 366 22.62 -15.68 -13.64
C CYS A 366 24.11 -15.85 -13.29
N GLU A 367 24.45 -16.90 -12.56
CA GLU A 367 25.80 -17.18 -12.05
C GLU A 367 26.70 -17.89 -13.07
N THR A 368 26.13 -18.47 -14.12
CA THR A 368 26.87 -19.32 -15.07
C THR A 368 27.01 -18.63 -16.42
N ALA A 369 28.23 -18.56 -16.96
CA ALA A 369 28.46 -18.09 -18.33
C ALA A 369 27.99 -19.14 -19.34
N CYS A 370 27.63 -18.72 -20.56
CA CYS A 370 27.21 -19.67 -21.59
C CYS A 370 28.29 -20.73 -21.86
N PRO A 371 27.88 -21.99 -22.05
CA PRO A 371 28.81 -23.05 -22.40
C PRO A 371 29.43 -22.74 -23.77
N THR A 372 30.66 -23.23 -23.98
CA THR A 372 31.36 -23.07 -25.26
C THR A 372 30.48 -23.57 -26.41
N GLY A 373 30.35 -22.74 -27.45
CA GLY A 373 29.48 -23.05 -28.59
C GLY A 373 28.05 -22.51 -28.45
N GLN A 374 27.72 -21.77 -27.39
CA GLN A 374 26.43 -21.09 -27.23
C GLN A 374 26.59 -19.61 -26.85
N TRP A 375 25.59 -18.79 -27.18
CA TRP A 375 25.62 -17.36 -26.93
C TRP A 375 24.24 -16.72 -26.81
N GLY A 376 24.22 -15.47 -26.34
CA GLY A 376 23.04 -14.62 -26.27
C GLY A 376 22.23 -14.80 -25.00
N ASP A 377 20.95 -14.41 -25.05
CA ASP A 377 20.03 -14.51 -23.92
C ASP A 377 19.70 -15.97 -23.58
N GLU A 378 19.82 -16.33 -22.30
CA GLU A 378 19.65 -17.70 -21.76
C GLU A 378 20.41 -18.78 -22.56
N CYS A 379 21.50 -18.39 -23.26
CA CYS A 379 22.34 -19.26 -24.09
C CYS A 379 21.58 -20.04 -25.18
N LEU A 380 20.48 -19.49 -25.69
CA LEU A 380 19.61 -20.20 -26.65
C LEU A 380 20.23 -20.34 -28.05
N ASN A 381 21.20 -19.49 -28.41
CA ASN A 381 21.81 -19.50 -29.74
C ASN A 381 23.06 -20.35 -29.76
N LYS A 382 23.31 -21.06 -30.87
CA LYS A 382 24.56 -21.81 -31.11
C LYS A 382 25.55 -20.96 -31.90
N CYS A 383 26.84 -21.13 -31.61
CA CYS A 383 27.91 -20.55 -32.41
C CYS A 383 27.93 -21.20 -33.80
N ASP A 384 28.07 -20.38 -34.84
CA ASP A 384 28.22 -20.83 -36.22
C ASP A 384 29.56 -20.37 -36.79
N CYS A 385 30.65 -21.02 -36.39
CA CYS A 385 32.02 -20.55 -36.64
C CYS A 385 32.93 -21.61 -37.28
N ASN A 386 32.38 -22.51 -38.11
CA ASN A 386 33.12 -23.63 -38.72
C ASN A 386 33.92 -24.48 -37.71
N GLY A 387 33.37 -24.67 -36.52
CA GLY A 387 34.00 -25.42 -35.43
C GLY A 387 34.85 -24.58 -34.46
N ASN A 388 34.99 -23.27 -34.68
CA ASN A 388 35.70 -22.35 -33.79
C ASN A 388 34.81 -21.80 -32.66
N SER A 389 35.45 -21.18 -31.66
CA SER A 389 34.77 -20.49 -30.56
C SER A 389 34.06 -19.22 -31.04
N CYS A 390 33.03 -18.79 -30.30
CA CYS A 390 32.39 -17.50 -30.49
C CYS A 390 32.19 -16.79 -29.17
N ASN A 391 32.11 -15.46 -29.24
CA ASN A 391 31.83 -14.63 -28.09
C ASN A 391 30.46 -14.99 -27.49
N SER A 392 30.43 -15.34 -26.20
CA SER A 392 29.21 -15.80 -25.52
C SER A 392 28.10 -14.75 -25.42
N GLN A 393 28.41 -13.47 -25.57
CA GLN A 393 27.42 -12.39 -25.49
C GLN A 393 26.84 -12.06 -26.88
N THR A 394 27.70 -11.97 -27.89
CA THR A 394 27.34 -11.44 -29.22
C THR A 394 27.26 -12.48 -30.32
N GLY A 395 27.81 -13.68 -30.11
CA GLY A 395 27.87 -14.73 -31.12
C GLY A 395 28.94 -14.54 -32.19
N ILE A 396 29.72 -13.47 -32.12
CA ILE A 396 30.76 -13.16 -33.10
C ILE A 396 31.89 -14.20 -32.99
N CYS A 397 32.30 -14.76 -34.13
CA CYS A 397 33.31 -15.80 -34.18
C CYS A 397 34.71 -15.29 -33.83
N GLU A 398 35.41 -16.07 -33.01
CA GLU A 398 36.80 -15.83 -32.63
C GLU A 398 37.71 -16.63 -33.59
N CYS A 399 38.06 -16.01 -34.72
CA CYS A 399 38.79 -16.71 -35.76
C CYS A 399 40.25 -17.01 -35.38
N PRO A 400 40.75 -18.23 -35.68
CA PRO A 400 42.14 -18.58 -35.45
C PRO A 400 43.06 -17.77 -36.36
N ALA A 401 44.34 -17.70 -36.01
CA ALA A 401 45.34 -16.98 -36.78
C ALA A 401 45.37 -17.44 -38.24
N GLY A 402 45.37 -16.47 -39.17
CA GLY A 402 45.35 -16.72 -40.61
C GLY A 402 43.95 -16.95 -41.23
N ARG A 403 42.87 -16.90 -40.44
CA ARG A 403 41.48 -17.00 -40.91
C ARG A 403 40.68 -15.73 -40.63
N THR A 404 39.69 -15.44 -41.45
CA THR A 404 38.73 -14.34 -41.32
C THR A 404 37.35 -14.72 -41.85
N GLY A 405 36.42 -13.77 -41.84
CA GLY A 405 35.02 -13.97 -42.22
C GLY A 405 34.09 -14.10 -41.01
N VAL A 406 32.79 -14.04 -41.26
CA VAL A 406 31.76 -14.07 -40.21
C VAL A 406 31.66 -15.43 -39.52
N ARG A 407 32.13 -16.50 -40.17
CA ARG A 407 32.16 -17.89 -39.68
C ARG A 407 33.58 -18.48 -39.70
N CYS A 408 34.60 -17.65 -39.91
CA CYS A 408 35.99 -18.07 -40.11
C CYS A 408 36.18 -19.00 -41.32
N GLU A 409 35.44 -18.73 -42.38
CA GLU A 409 35.42 -19.49 -43.63
C GLU A 409 36.49 -19.05 -44.64
N GLU A 410 37.04 -17.85 -44.48
CA GLU A 410 38.00 -17.26 -45.41
C GLU A 410 39.42 -17.28 -44.83
N ASP A 411 40.43 -17.35 -45.69
CA ASP A 411 41.82 -17.12 -45.28
C ASP A 411 42.08 -15.61 -45.20
N CYS A 412 43.03 -15.20 -44.35
CA CYS A 412 43.41 -13.80 -44.24
C CYS A 412 43.79 -13.23 -45.64
N PRO A 413 43.39 -11.99 -45.94
CA PRO A 413 43.74 -11.34 -47.21
C PRO A 413 45.25 -11.29 -47.42
N THR A 414 45.69 -11.27 -48.67
CA THR A 414 47.10 -11.12 -49.03
C THR A 414 47.70 -9.92 -48.30
N ASN A 415 48.91 -10.08 -47.75
CA ASN A 415 49.65 -9.06 -46.99
C ASN A 415 49.19 -8.89 -45.54
N THR A 416 48.43 -9.83 -45.00
CA THR A 416 48.04 -9.83 -43.59
C THR A 416 48.32 -11.16 -42.91
N TYR A 417 48.41 -11.16 -41.58
CA TYR A 417 48.72 -12.34 -40.79
C TYR A 417 48.08 -12.33 -39.40
N GLY A 418 48.11 -13.49 -38.74
CA GLY A 418 47.77 -13.62 -37.33
C GLY A 418 46.27 -13.49 -37.03
N ILE A 419 45.93 -13.33 -35.76
CA ILE A 419 44.54 -13.11 -35.31
C ILE A 419 44.11 -11.70 -35.74
N GLY A 420 42.98 -11.61 -36.44
CA GLY A 420 42.42 -10.35 -36.94
C GLY A 420 43.13 -9.79 -38.18
N CYS A 421 43.93 -10.61 -38.87
CA CYS A 421 44.59 -10.28 -40.15
C CYS A 421 45.30 -8.91 -40.12
N LYS A 422 46.31 -8.79 -39.26
CA LYS A 422 47.13 -7.57 -39.13
C LYS A 422 48.09 -7.43 -40.34
N PRO A 423 48.47 -6.21 -40.76
CA PRO A 423 49.39 -6.02 -41.88
C PRO A 423 50.74 -6.71 -41.67
N CYS A 424 51.24 -7.40 -42.70
CA CYS A 424 52.54 -8.07 -42.68
C CYS A 424 53.71 -7.08 -42.52
N PRO A 425 54.66 -7.34 -41.60
CA PRO A 425 55.79 -6.45 -41.36
C PRO A 425 56.93 -6.62 -42.38
N CYS A 426 56.88 -7.67 -43.19
CA CYS A 426 57.95 -8.02 -44.13
C CYS A 426 58.08 -7.02 -45.28
N GLN A 427 59.31 -6.82 -45.75
CA GLN A 427 59.62 -5.96 -46.89
C GLN A 427 58.92 -6.39 -48.19
N SER A 428 58.65 -7.70 -48.33
CA SER A 428 57.74 -8.26 -49.33
C SER A 428 56.73 -9.19 -48.66
N PHE A 429 55.45 -8.99 -48.97
CA PHE A 429 54.34 -9.74 -48.37
C PHE A 429 54.35 -11.24 -48.67
N GLN A 430 54.99 -11.68 -49.76
CA GLN A 430 55.10 -13.10 -50.13
C GLN A 430 56.03 -13.90 -49.19
N LEU A 431 56.75 -13.21 -48.31
CA LEU A 431 57.69 -13.81 -47.37
C LEU A 431 57.07 -13.99 -45.98
N CYS A 432 55.86 -13.46 -45.77
CA CYS A 432 55.17 -13.41 -44.48
C CYS A 432 54.36 -14.70 -44.26
N ASP A 433 54.63 -15.42 -43.18
CA ASP A 433 53.77 -16.52 -42.76
C ASP A 433 52.40 -15.99 -42.32
N VAL A 434 51.32 -16.51 -42.91
CA VAL A 434 49.94 -16.00 -42.68
C VAL A 434 49.44 -16.26 -41.25
N VAL A 435 50.03 -17.21 -40.53
CA VAL A 435 49.64 -17.57 -39.16
C VAL A 435 50.49 -16.81 -38.15
N THR A 436 51.82 -16.83 -38.30
CA THR A 436 52.75 -16.26 -37.30
C THR A 436 53.23 -14.85 -37.62
N GLY A 437 53.24 -14.46 -38.90
CA GLY A 437 53.80 -13.20 -39.38
C GLY A 437 55.32 -13.21 -39.55
N GLU A 438 55.95 -14.37 -39.38
CA GLU A 438 57.39 -14.52 -39.51
C GLU A 438 57.82 -14.36 -40.97
N CYS A 439 58.88 -13.57 -41.21
CA CYS A 439 59.38 -13.30 -42.54
C CYS A 439 60.46 -14.30 -42.94
N ARG A 440 60.18 -15.13 -43.94
CA ARG A 440 61.20 -16.01 -44.55
C ARG A 440 62.06 -15.23 -45.53
N CYS A 441 63.22 -14.78 -45.08
CA CYS A 441 64.08 -13.93 -45.91
C CYS A 441 64.70 -14.68 -47.10
N PRO A 442 64.67 -14.09 -48.31
CA PRO A 442 65.35 -14.66 -49.46
C PRO A 442 66.87 -14.66 -49.26
N PRO A 443 67.62 -15.53 -49.96
CA PRO A 443 69.07 -15.58 -49.88
C PRO A 443 69.68 -14.18 -50.08
N GLY A 444 70.55 -13.76 -49.16
CA GLY A 444 71.15 -12.43 -49.20
C GLY A 444 70.45 -11.37 -48.36
N TRP A 445 69.42 -11.71 -47.57
CA TRP A 445 68.72 -10.79 -46.67
C TRP A 445 68.56 -11.38 -45.25
N LYS A 446 68.58 -10.53 -44.22
CA LYS A 446 68.41 -10.89 -42.80
C LYS A 446 67.60 -9.83 -42.02
N GLY A 447 67.23 -10.16 -40.79
CA GLY A 447 66.42 -9.32 -39.89
C GLY A 447 64.93 -9.70 -39.90
N ASP A 448 64.21 -9.31 -38.85
CA ASP A 448 62.83 -9.77 -38.59
C ASP A 448 61.80 -9.38 -39.66
N ALA A 449 62.08 -8.33 -40.44
CA ALA A 449 61.28 -7.87 -41.58
C ALA A 449 62.01 -8.06 -42.92
N CYS A 450 63.14 -8.78 -42.94
CA CYS A 450 64.06 -8.92 -44.06
C CYS A 450 64.62 -7.59 -44.59
N GLN A 451 64.82 -6.62 -43.69
CA GLN A 451 65.20 -5.25 -44.01
C GLN A 451 66.70 -5.05 -44.25
N PHE A 452 67.55 -6.03 -43.94
CA PHE A 452 69.01 -5.89 -44.04
C PHE A 452 69.59 -6.83 -45.11
N PRO A 453 70.25 -6.33 -46.16
CA PRO A 453 71.01 -7.17 -47.06
C PRO A 453 72.26 -7.74 -46.37
N LEU A 454 72.57 -9.02 -46.61
CA LEU A 454 73.82 -9.65 -46.22
C LEU A 454 74.93 -9.07 -47.10
N THR A 455 75.72 -8.16 -46.55
CA THR A 455 76.91 -7.63 -47.22
C THR A 455 77.98 -8.72 -47.29
N ALA A 456 78.65 -8.84 -48.44
CA ALA A 456 79.64 -9.88 -48.72
C ALA A 456 80.94 -9.80 -47.87
N ASN A 457 80.99 -9.00 -46.80
CA ASN A 457 82.18 -8.74 -45.99
C ASN A 457 81.87 -8.59 -44.48
N GLY A 458 81.02 -9.46 -43.91
CA GLY A 458 80.73 -9.51 -42.47
C GLY A 458 80.87 -10.94 -41.90
N PRO A 459 81.23 -11.11 -40.62
CA PRO A 459 81.90 -12.31 -40.09
C PRO A 459 81.04 -13.58 -39.93
N ASP A 460 79.80 -13.60 -40.41
CA ASP A 460 78.89 -14.75 -40.24
C ASP A 460 78.45 -15.33 -41.59
N MET A 461 79.39 -15.97 -42.29
CA MET A 461 79.10 -16.91 -43.36
C MET A 461 79.61 -18.29 -42.94
N PRO A 462 78.79 -19.36 -42.94
CA PRO A 462 79.34 -20.70 -42.80
C PRO A 462 80.08 -21.05 -44.10
N GLU A 463 81.35 -21.44 -43.95
CA GLU A 463 82.21 -21.82 -45.06
C GLU A 463 81.60 -22.98 -45.87
N ARG A 464 81.67 -22.83 -47.19
CA ARG A 464 81.33 -23.88 -48.16
C ARG A 464 82.47 -24.89 -48.18
N GLY A 465 82.35 -25.93 -47.36
CA GLY A 465 83.27 -27.07 -47.38
C GLY A 465 83.00 -28.04 -46.24
N ASP A 466 82.02 -28.94 -46.42
CA ASP A 466 82.16 -30.38 -46.14
C ASP A 466 80.79 -31.07 -46.19
N MET A 467 80.61 -31.90 -47.23
CA MET A 467 80.24 -33.31 -47.10
C MET A 467 79.88 -33.87 -48.48
N TYR A 468 80.91 -34.39 -49.17
CA TYR A 468 80.71 -35.59 -49.95
C TYR A 468 80.67 -36.79 -48.99
N LYS A 469 79.63 -37.63 -49.17
CA LYS A 469 79.52 -39.05 -48.79
C LYS A 469 79.27 -39.39 -47.31
N LYS A 470 78.06 -39.92 -47.07
CA LYS A 470 77.88 -41.34 -46.70
C LYS A 470 76.61 -41.87 -47.39
N ASP A 471 76.80 -42.70 -48.41
CA ASP A 471 75.82 -43.72 -48.79
C ASP A 471 75.95 -44.89 -47.83
N ALA A 472 74.82 -45.32 -47.25
CA ALA A 472 74.49 -46.69 -46.88
C ALA A 472 72.99 -46.78 -46.60
#